data_AF-A0A1G8FG44-F1
#
_entry.id   AF-A0A1G8FG44-F1
#
_cell.length_a   1.000
_cell.length_b   1.000
_cell.length_c   1.000
_cell.angle_alpha   90.00
_cell.angle_beta   90.00
_cell.angle_gamma   90.00
#
_symmetry.space_group_name_H-M   'P 1'
#
loop_
_entity.id
_entity.type
_entity.pdbx_description
1 polymer ?
#
loop_
_entity_poly.entity_id
_entity_poly.type
_entity_poly.pdbx_seq_one_letter_code
_entity_poly.pdbx_strand_id
1 'polypeptide(L)'
;MVACGYYFNRSDKAGYVKDVVAAGLCALQHFYYNRFMNRRRRKESLKNQIWMKTGGVCAKCGKAVEPDKRTIDHFIPKYHGGTDDIRNLIPMCKACNRAKGSRLVSIEDCCPYLSEEYRALAIKYSGESK
;
A
#
# COMPACT_ATOMS: atom_id res chain seq x y z
N MET A 1 35.15 2.05 22.20
CA MET A 1 34.29 2.06 21.00
C MET A 1 33.07 1.20 21.28
N VAL A 2 31.93 1.79 21.66
CA VAL A 2 30.71 1.00 21.88
C VAL A 2 30.02 0.85 20.53
N ALA A 3 30.09 -0.36 19.97
CA ALA A 3 29.29 -0.74 18.81
C ALA A 3 27.82 -0.69 19.22
N CYS A 4 27.13 0.39 18.86
CA CYS A 4 25.69 0.52 19.03
C CYS A 4 24.99 -0.33 17.95
N GLY A 5 24.96 -1.64 18.17
CA GLY A 5 24.21 -2.58 17.35
C GLY A 5 22.72 -2.41 17.61
N TYR A 6 21.94 -2.10 16.57
CA TYR A 6 20.48 -2.00 16.67
C TYR A 6 19.81 -3.20 16.01
N TYR A 7 19.05 -3.96 16.81
CA TYR A 7 18.08 -4.92 16.32
C TYR A 7 16.77 -4.20 16.00
N PHE A 8 16.53 -3.90 14.72
CA PHE A 8 15.21 -3.51 14.24
C PHE A 8 14.30 -4.75 14.18
N ASN A 9 13.64 -5.09 15.28
CA ASN A 9 12.70 -6.20 15.26
C ASN A 9 11.40 -5.79 14.56
N ARG A 10 11.12 -6.44 13.43
CA ARG A 10 9.99 -6.16 12.52
C ARG A 10 8.63 -6.60 13.08
N SER A 11 8.64 -7.26 14.24
CA SER A 11 7.56 -8.11 14.76
C SER A 11 6.76 -7.47 15.90
N ASP A 12 7.27 -6.43 16.56
CA ASP A 12 6.67 -5.90 17.79
C ASP A 12 5.61 -4.85 17.47
N LYS A 13 4.38 -5.31 17.22
CA LYS A 13 3.22 -4.45 16.95
C LYS A 13 2.71 -3.65 18.17
N ALA A 14 3.29 -3.83 19.37
CA ALA A 14 2.82 -3.17 20.59
C ALA A 14 3.91 -2.79 21.62
N GLY A 15 5.20 -2.95 21.31
CA GLY A 15 6.28 -2.82 22.31
C GLY A 15 6.93 -1.43 22.46
N TYR A 16 6.74 -0.50 21.52
CA TYR A 16 7.51 0.76 21.52
C TYR A 16 6.86 1.90 22.32
N VAL A 17 5.59 1.78 22.71
CA VAL A 17 4.80 2.95 23.14
C VAL A 17 4.90 3.25 24.63
N LYS A 18 5.57 2.43 25.45
CA LYS A 18 5.52 2.62 26.91
C LYS A 18 6.71 3.34 27.54
N ASP A 19 7.86 3.47 26.87
CA ASP A 19 9.08 4.02 27.52
C ASP A 19 9.79 5.14 26.74
N VAL A 20 9.04 5.89 25.90
CA VAL A 20 9.65 6.91 25.01
C VAL A 20 10.00 8.21 25.77
N VAL A 21 9.44 8.44 26.95
CA VAL A 21 9.71 9.66 27.74
C VAL A 21 11.01 9.56 28.54
N ALA A 22 11.57 8.35 28.71
CA ALA A 22 12.73 8.12 29.60
C ALA A 22 14.12 8.20 28.91
N ALA A 23 14.21 8.00 27.59
CA ALA A 23 15.50 7.85 26.92
C ALA A 23 15.83 9.08 26.08
N GLY A 24 16.75 9.92 26.55
CA GLY A 24 17.35 11.03 25.79
C GLY A 24 17.97 10.53 24.47
N LEU A 25 17.19 10.55 23.40
CA LEU A 25 17.62 10.14 22.07
C LEU A 25 18.63 11.15 21.50
N CYS A 26 19.79 10.66 21.07
CA CYS A 26 20.73 11.42 20.24
C CYS A 26 20.02 11.91 18.96
N ALA A 27 20.39 13.10 18.46
CA ALA A 27 19.79 13.74 17.28
C ALA A 27 19.68 12.80 16.05
N LEU A 28 20.65 11.89 15.86
CA LEU A 28 20.60 10.88 14.81
C LEU A 28 19.46 9.88 15.01
N GLN A 29 19.27 9.37 16.23
CA GLN A 29 18.20 8.42 16.54
C GLN A 29 16.81 9.06 16.38
N HIS A 30 16.68 10.32 16.78
CA HIS A 30 15.47 11.11 16.53
C HIS A 30 15.21 11.32 15.03
N PHE A 31 16.24 11.65 14.24
CA PHE A 31 16.15 11.79 12.79
C PHE A 31 15.69 10.50 12.10
N TYR A 32 16.29 9.35 12.43
CA TYR A 32 15.92 8.05 11.86
C TYR A 32 14.48 7.66 12.22
N TYR A 33 14.07 7.87 13.48
CA TYR A 33 12.70 7.63 13.94
C TYR A 33 11.68 8.47 13.17
N ASN A 34 11.92 9.79 13.05
CA ASN A 34 11.04 10.67 12.30
C ASN A 34 10.95 10.29 10.82
N ARG A 35 12.08 9.92 10.20
CA ARG A 35 12.08 9.41 8.82
C ARG A 35 11.27 8.12 8.68
N PHE A 36 11.36 7.21 9.65
CA PHE A 36 10.54 5.99 9.66
C PHE A 36 9.05 6.30 9.80
N MET A 37 8.67 7.14 10.77
CA MET A 37 7.28 7.52 11.00
C MET A 37 6.68 8.28 9.80
N ASN A 38 7.44 9.19 9.19
CA ASN A 38 7.04 9.90 7.97
C ASN A 38 6.84 8.95 6.78
N ARG A 39 7.68 7.91 6.63
CA ARG A 39 7.45 6.87 5.60
C ARG A 39 6.18 6.07 5.87
N ARG A 40 5.89 5.70 7.12
CA ARG A 40 4.63 5.02 7.48
C ARG A 40 3.42 5.88 7.19
N ARG A 41 3.44 7.15 7.60
CA ARG A 41 2.34 8.10 7.37
C ARG A 41 2.05 8.29 5.89
N ARG A 42 3.09 8.48 5.06
CA ARG A 42 2.94 8.58 3.60
C ARG A 42 2.36 7.31 2.98
N LYS A 43 2.83 6.14 3.42
CA LYS A 43 2.31 4.85 2.96
C LYS A 43 0.83 4.67 3.29
N GLU A 44 0.42 5.07 4.49
CA GLU A 44 -0.98 4.97 4.92
C GLU A 44 -1.88 5.96 4.17
N SER A 45 -1.39 7.18 3.94
CA SER A 45 -2.08 8.18 3.12
C SER A 45 -2.32 7.68 1.69
N LEU A 46 -1.29 7.11 1.03
CA LEU A 46 -1.42 6.52 -0.29
C LEU A 46 -2.44 5.36 -0.31
N LYS A 47 -2.39 4.48 0.69
CA LYS A 47 -3.36 3.40 0.83
C LYS A 47 -4.79 3.91 1.02
N ASN A 48 -4.99 5.01 1.74
CA ASN A 48 -6.31 5.64 1.90
C ASN A 48 -6.80 6.19 0.56
N GLN A 49 -5.94 6.90 -0.17
CA GLN A 49 -6.28 7.45 -1.48
C GLN A 49 -6.71 6.35 -2.47
N ILE A 50 -5.99 5.23 -2.51
CA ILE A 50 -6.33 4.10 -3.38
C ILE A 50 -7.63 3.41 -2.92
N TRP A 51 -7.85 3.29 -1.62
CA TRP A 51 -9.06 2.68 -1.07
C TRP A 51 -10.33 3.47 -1.42
N MET A 52 -10.25 4.80 -1.38
CA MET A 52 -11.37 5.67 -1.73
C MET A 52 -11.82 5.55 -3.19
N LYS A 53 -10.99 4.99 -4.09
CA LYS A 53 -11.38 4.74 -5.49
C LYS A 53 -12.61 3.85 -5.66
N THR A 54 -12.93 3.08 -4.63
CA THR A 54 -14.03 2.10 -4.61
C THR A 54 -15.04 2.39 -3.50
N GLY A 55 -14.87 3.47 -2.73
CA GLY A 55 -15.71 3.72 -1.55
C GLY A 55 -15.59 2.65 -0.45
N GLY A 56 -14.47 1.91 -0.41
CA GLY A 56 -14.18 0.96 0.66
C GLY A 56 -14.46 -0.52 0.36
N VAL A 57 -14.80 -0.87 -0.88
CA VAL A 57 -14.99 -2.27 -1.30
C VAL A 57 -13.81 -2.82 -2.09
N CYS A 58 -13.73 -4.14 -2.22
CA CYS A 58 -12.75 -4.78 -3.09
C CYS A 58 -13.09 -4.50 -4.57
N ALA A 59 -12.13 -4.02 -5.35
CA ALA A 59 -12.33 -3.73 -6.77
C ALA A 59 -12.83 -4.94 -7.58
N LYS A 60 -12.45 -6.17 -7.18
CA LYS A 60 -12.83 -7.42 -7.88
C LYS A 60 -14.17 -8.00 -7.42
N CYS A 61 -14.39 -8.11 -6.11
CA CYS A 61 -15.50 -8.89 -5.57
C CYS A 61 -16.58 -8.08 -4.86
N GLY A 62 -16.41 -6.75 -4.74
CA GLY A 62 -17.40 -5.85 -4.17
C GLY A 62 -17.62 -5.99 -2.66
N LYS A 63 -16.95 -6.94 -1.98
CA LYS A 63 -17.04 -7.08 -0.52
C LYS A 63 -16.38 -5.88 0.15
N ALA A 64 -16.98 -5.38 1.24
CA ALA A 64 -16.38 -4.37 2.09
C ALA A 64 -15.00 -4.85 2.59
N VAL A 65 -14.02 -3.95 2.55
CA VAL A 65 -12.66 -4.22 3.02
C VAL A 65 -12.31 -3.17 4.05
N GLU A 66 -12.19 -3.62 5.30
CA GLU A 66 -11.72 -2.78 6.39
C GLU A 66 -10.38 -2.12 6.06
N PRO A 67 -10.17 -0.86 6.48
CA PRO A 67 -8.91 -0.16 6.25
C PRO A 67 -7.69 -1.03 6.57
N ASP A 68 -7.62 -1.65 7.75
CA ASP A 68 -6.44 -2.41 8.17
C ASP A 68 -6.20 -3.70 7.38
N LYS A 69 -7.24 -4.23 6.71
CA LYS A 69 -7.17 -5.48 5.94
C LYS A 69 -7.01 -5.25 4.45
N ARG A 70 -7.04 -3.99 3.99
CA ARG A 70 -6.92 -3.64 2.58
C ARG A 70 -5.54 -3.92 2.03
N THR A 71 -5.52 -4.48 0.84
CA THR A 71 -4.29 -4.65 0.05
C THR A 71 -4.36 -3.76 -1.18
N ILE A 72 -3.19 -3.34 -1.66
CA ILE A 72 -3.05 -2.66 -2.94
C ILE A 72 -2.50 -3.70 -3.90
N ASP A 73 -3.10 -3.79 -5.08
CA ASP A 73 -2.59 -4.57 -6.20
C ASP A 73 -2.25 -3.65 -7.38
N HIS A 74 -1.38 -4.15 -8.26
CA HIS A 74 -1.04 -3.48 -9.52
C HIS A 74 -1.91 -4.06 -10.64
N PHE A 75 -2.68 -3.21 -11.32
CA PHE A 75 -3.52 -3.62 -12.45
C PHE A 75 -2.67 -4.33 -13.52
N ILE A 76 -1.63 -3.65 -14.00
CA ILE A 76 -0.49 -4.26 -14.71
C ILE A 76 0.56 -4.66 -13.67
N PRO A 77 0.83 -5.96 -13.46
CA PRO A 77 1.82 -6.43 -12.49
C PRO A 77 3.23 -5.89 -12.80
N LYS A 78 4.06 -5.70 -11.76
CA LYS A 78 5.46 -5.26 -11.92
C LYS A 78 6.28 -6.16 -12.85
N TYR A 79 6.00 -7.46 -12.84
CA TYR A 79 6.63 -8.43 -13.73
C TYR A 79 6.39 -8.11 -15.22
N HIS A 80 5.25 -7.48 -15.53
CA HIS A 80 4.87 -7.05 -16.88
C HIS A 80 5.15 -5.57 -17.12
N GLY A 81 6.06 -4.95 -16.37
CA GLY A 81 6.46 -3.55 -16.56
C GLY A 81 5.58 -2.51 -15.86
N GLY A 82 4.57 -2.94 -15.09
CA GLY A 82 3.75 -2.01 -14.33
C GLY A 82 4.53 -1.27 -13.24
N THR A 83 4.21 0.01 -13.04
CA THR A 83 4.86 0.90 -12.09
C THR A 83 3.98 1.17 -10.87
N ASP A 84 4.54 1.84 -9.85
CA ASP A 84 3.79 2.30 -8.67
C ASP A 84 2.98 3.60 -8.95
N ASP A 85 2.71 3.92 -10.23
CA ASP A 85 1.81 5.01 -10.62
C ASP A 85 0.42 4.75 -10.03
N ILE A 86 -0.17 5.77 -9.40
CA ILE A 86 -1.45 5.63 -8.74
C ILE A 86 -2.55 5.13 -9.68
N ARG A 87 -2.49 5.44 -10.98
CA ARG A 87 -3.44 4.95 -12.00
C ARG A 87 -3.38 3.44 -12.18
N ASN A 88 -2.23 2.83 -11.91
CA ASN A 88 -2.01 1.37 -11.93
C ASN A 88 -2.38 0.68 -10.60
N LEU A 89 -2.59 1.43 -9.53
CA LEU A 89 -2.84 0.85 -8.20
C LEU A 89 -4.34 0.73 -7.91
N ILE A 90 -4.77 -0.47 -7.51
CA ILE A 90 -6.17 -0.82 -7.23
C ILE A 90 -6.35 -1.40 -5.82
N PRO A 91 -7.45 -1.08 -5.11
CA PRO A 91 -7.74 -1.67 -3.81
C PRO A 91 -8.34 -3.07 -3.96
N MET A 92 -7.78 -4.05 -3.26
CA MET A 92 -8.28 -5.43 -3.26
C MET A 92 -8.27 -6.03 -1.87
N CYS A 93 -9.17 -7.00 -1.64
CA CYS A 93 -9.05 -7.88 -0.48
C CYS A 93 -7.91 -8.89 -0.69
N LYS A 94 -7.34 -9.40 0.41
CA LYS A 94 -6.21 -10.34 0.37
C LYS A 94 -6.47 -11.58 -0.49
N ALA A 95 -7.69 -12.11 -0.45
CA ALA A 95 -8.07 -13.31 -1.20
C ALA A 95 -8.05 -13.05 -2.72
N CYS A 96 -8.70 -11.97 -3.19
CA CYS A 96 -8.74 -11.63 -4.60
C CYS A 96 -7.36 -11.20 -5.12
N ASN A 97 -6.59 -10.45 -4.34
CA ASN A 97 -5.22 -10.07 -4.71
C ASN A 97 -4.35 -11.32 -4.91
N ARG A 98 -4.37 -12.26 -3.94
CA ARG A 98 -3.66 -13.53 -4.07
C ARG A 98 -4.12 -14.35 -5.28
N ALA A 99 -5.42 -14.38 -5.56
CA ALA A 99 -5.98 -15.12 -6.68
C ALA A 99 -5.58 -14.50 -8.03
N LYS A 100 -5.48 -13.16 -8.14
CA LYS A 100 -5.00 -12.49 -9.35
C LYS A 100 -3.52 -12.80 -9.59
N GLY A 101 -2.69 -12.58 -8.59
CA GLY A 101 -1.24 -12.74 -8.71
C GLY A 101 -0.66 -11.88 -9.83
N SER A 102 0.29 -12.42 -10.59
CA SER A 102 0.96 -11.71 -11.69
C SER A 102 0.23 -11.84 -13.03
N ARG A 103 -1.03 -12.26 -13.06
CA ARG A 103 -1.77 -12.41 -14.33
C ARG A 103 -2.20 -11.05 -14.88
N LEU A 104 -2.03 -10.86 -16.18
CA LEU A 104 -2.69 -9.80 -16.93
C LEU A 104 -4.17 -10.14 -17.09
N VAL A 105 -5.02 -9.16 -16.84
CA VAL A 105 -6.47 -9.28 -16.85
C VAL A 105 -7.07 -7.99 -17.38
N SER A 106 -8.25 -8.07 -18.00
CA SER A 106 -9.00 -6.89 -18.42
C SER A 106 -9.45 -6.06 -17.21
N ILE A 107 -9.78 -4.78 -17.41
CA ILE A 107 -10.27 -3.93 -16.31
C ILE A 107 -11.67 -4.37 -15.88
N GLU A 108 -12.48 -4.88 -16.81
CA GLU A 108 -13.80 -5.44 -16.59
C GLU A 108 -13.74 -6.67 -15.68
N ASP A 109 -12.79 -7.56 -15.95
CA ASP A 109 -12.59 -8.74 -15.12
C ASP A 109 -11.97 -8.34 -13.80
N CYS A 110 -10.91 -7.55 -13.80
CA CYS A 110 -10.13 -7.29 -12.60
C CYS A 110 -10.89 -6.43 -11.59
N CYS A 111 -11.60 -5.41 -12.08
CA CYS A 111 -12.00 -4.24 -11.31
C CYS A 111 -13.43 -3.76 -11.63
N PRO A 112 -14.46 -4.64 -11.67
CA PRO A 112 -15.82 -4.21 -12.01
C PRO A 112 -16.42 -3.20 -11.02
N TYR A 113 -15.91 -3.11 -9.78
CA TYR A 113 -16.40 -2.20 -8.73
C TYR A 113 -15.58 -0.90 -8.61
N LEU A 114 -14.67 -0.65 -9.54
CA LEU A 114 -13.93 0.61 -9.61
C LEU A 114 -14.84 1.69 -10.21
N SER A 115 -14.79 2.93 -9.70
CA SER A 115 -15.59 4.01 -10.29
C SER A 115 -15.21 4.24 -11.76
N GLU A 116 -16.16 4.74 -12.55
CA GLU A 116 -15.96 4.95 -13.98
C GLU A 116 -14.75 5.86 -14.28
N GLU A 117 -14.59 6.92 -13.49
CA GLU A 117 -13.43 7.82 -13.55
C GLU A 117 -12.11 7.06 -13.40
N TYR A 118 -11.99 6.20 -12.39
CA TYR A 118 -10.75 5.45 -12.14
C TYR A 118 -10.54 4.31 -13.13
N ARG A 119 -11.60 3.73 -13.71
CA ARG A 119 -11.49 2.76 -14.82
C ARG A 119 -10.90 3.43 -16.05
N ALA A 120 -11.39 4.61 -16.43
CA ALA A 120 -10.86 5.38 -17.54
C ALA A 120 -9.37 5.72 -17.34
N LEU A 121 -8.96 6.09 -16.12
CA LEU A 121 -7.55 6.34 -15.79
C LEU A 121 -6.67 5.09 -15.91
N ALA A 122 -7.15 3.92 -15.49
CA ALA A 122 -6.42 2.66 -15.60
C ALA A 122 -6.27 2.21 -17.07
N ILE A 123 -7.30 2.41 -17.90
CA ILE A 123 -7.25 2.15 -19.34
C ILE A 123 -6.23 3.08 -20.00
N LYS A 124 -6.28 4.38 -19.69
CA LYS A 124 -5.31 5.36 -20.19
C LYS A 124 -3.88 4.97 -19.83
N TYR A 125 -3.63 4.62 -18.57
CA TYR A 125 -2.32 4.13 -18.11
C TYR A 125 -1.84 2.91 -18.92
N SER A 126 -2.72 1.96 -19.20
CA SER A 126 -2.38 0.74 -19.95
C SER A 126 -2.02 1.03 -21.41
N GLY A 127 -2.62 2.07 -22.01
CA GLY A 127 -2.26 2.54 -23.34
C GLY A 127 -0.91 3.27 -23.40
N GLU A 128 -0.53 3.96 -22.33
CA GLU A 128 0.74 4.71 -22.20
C GLU A 128 1.93 3.82 -21.81
N SER A 129 1.69 2.69 -21.14
CA SER A 129 2.74 1.84 -20.54
C SER A 129 3.46 0.93 -21.55
N LYS A 130 3.63 1.38 -22.80
CA LYS A 130 4.34 0.65 -23.86
C LYS A 130 5.77 1.12 -24.02
#